data_AF-A0A6A6UZD2-F1
#
_entry.id   AF-A0A6A6UZD2-F1
#
_cell.length_a   1.000
_cell.length_b   1.000
_cell.length_c   1.000
_cell.angle_alpha   90.00
_cell.angle_beta   90.00
_cell.angle_gamma   90.00
#
_symmetry.space_group_name_H-M   'P 1'
#
loop_
_entity.id
_entity.type
_entity.pdbx_description
1 polymer ?
#
loop_
_entity_poly.entity_id
_entity_poly.type
_entity_poly.pdbx_seq_one_letter_code
_entity_poly.pdbx_strand_id
1 'polypeptide(L)'
;DFNDLSTLDDVIGATQPYVDKLYAPPTDVDTRYTGPEGTQSIFSERSTSLWTQLVAPPPLQPPDWVRSRIRRLFLVSLGVPVDLDEILPASKQKKLVLPSIHIASERSPRPSADDRNGALGRVKKENISTASVDSSASKAERRRKGPPPPPQLDISSTFILCSTTEAALQNFSDEELQAHIKRLEELQERAKEVFEYWQKRLESALGDKEAFESVIENLVAHAKKMR
;
A
#
# COMPACT_ATOMS: atom_id res chain seq x y z
N ASP A 1 11.12 65.48 21.84
CA ASP A 1 11.23 64.88 23.18
C ASP A 1 10.18 63.79 23.33
N PHE A 2 10.55 62.63 23.91
CA PHE A 2 9.59 61.55 24.18
C PHE A 2 8.62 61.88 25.32
N ASN A 3 8.92 62.91 26.12
CA ASN A 3 8.10 63.33 27.27
C ASN A 3 6.82 64.08 26.87
N ASP A 4 6.69 64.50 25.60
CA ASP A 4 5.53 65.24 25.10
C ASP A 4 4.45 64.33 24.49
N LEU A 5 4.73 63.02 24.35
CA LEU A 5 3.82 62.04 23.75
C LEU A 5 2.97 61.38 24.85
N SER A 6 1.93 62.07 25.31
CA SER A 6 1.05 61.58 26.39
C SER A 6 -0.12 60.74 25.88
N THR A 7 -0.50 60.89 24.61
CA THR A 7 -1.67 60.26 24.01
C THR A 7 -1.26 59.22 22.96
N LEU A 8 -2.05 58.14 22.82
CA LEU A 8 -1.81 57.09 21.83
C LEU A 8 -1.76 57.66 20.39
N ASP A 9 -2.57 58.67 20.10
CA ASP A 9 -2.63 59.33 18.80
C ASP A 9 -1.34 60.12 18.48
N ASP A 10 -0.72 60.73 19.51
CA ASP A 10 0.56 61.42 19.36
C ASP A 10 1.70 60.44 19.04
N VAL A 11 1.67 59.26 19.66
CA VAL A 11 2.63 58.18 19.41
C VAL A 11 2.45 57.63 17.99
N ILE A 12 1.21 57.42 17.54
CA ILE A 12 0.92 56.98 16.17
C ILE A 12 1.40 58.05 15.19
N GLY A 13 1.05 59.32 15.39
CA GLY A 13 1.47 60.42 14.53
C GLY A 13 2.99 60.59 14.44
N ALA A 14 3.70 60.43 15.56
CA ALA A 14 5.16 60.50 15.60
C ALA A 14 5.84 59.30 14.91
N THR A 15 5.21 58.12 14.92
CA THR A 15 5.78 56.89 14.34
C THR A 15 5.39 56.66 12.87
N GLN A 16 4.24 57.18 12.44
CA GLN A 16 3.71 57.06 11.08
C GLN A 16 4.71 57.40 9.95
N PRO A 17 5.47 58.51 9.99
CA PRO A 17 6.42 58.82 8.91
C PRO A 17 7.57 57.81 8.80
N TYR A 18 7.89 57.10 9.87
CA TYR A 18 8.88 56.01 9.85
C TYR A 18 8.27 54.71 9.34
N VAL A 19 7.02 54.42 9.72
CA VAL A 19 6.25 53.29 9.19
C VAL A 19 6.05 53.43 7.69
N ASP A 20 5.65 54.60 7.21
CA ASP A 20 5.46 54.88 5.77
C ASP A 20 6.77 54.77 4.98
N LYS A 21 7.92 55.00 5.64
CA LYS A 21 9.25 54.82 5.03
C LYS A 21 9.70 53.36 5.01
N LEU A 22 9.32 52.57 6.01
CA LEU A 22 9.62 51.13 6.10
C LEU A 22 8.68 50.30 5.23
N TYR A 23 7.43 50.73 5.11
CA TYR A 23 6.34 50.10 4.38
C TYR A 23 5.82 51.03 3.30
N ALA A 24 6.72 51.58 2.49
CA ALA A 24 6.33 52.40 1.35
C ALA A 24 5.30 51.63 0.51
N PRO A 25 4.09 52.17 0.29
CA PRO A 25 3.10 51.50 -0.53
C PRO A 25 3.71 51.31 -1.92
N PRO A 26 3.65 50.09 -2.50
CA PRO A 26 4.25 49.82 -3.80
C PRO A 26 3.59 50.72 -4.85
N THR A 27 4.29 51.78 -5.25
CA THR A 27 4.01 52.51 -6.47
C THR A 27 4.37 51.58 -7.62
N ASP A 28 3.37 51.25 -8.45
CA ASP A 28 3.40 50.29 -9.57
C ASP A 28 3.31 48.80 -9.20
N VAL A 29 2.14 48.43 -8.69
CA VAL A 29 1.49 47.20 -9.18
C VAL A 29 0.23 47.60 -9.92
N ASP A 30 0.18 47.24 -11.21
CA ASP A 30 -0.99 47.39 -12.09
C ASP A 30 -2.27 47.12 -11.31
N THR A 31 -3.05 48.17 -11.10
CA THR A 31 -4.33 48.14 -10.42
C THR A 31 -5.36 47.49 -11.35
N ARG A 32 -5.23 46.18 -11.56
CA ARG A 32 -6.37 45.35 -11.90
C ARG A 32 -6.93 44.83 -10.58
N TYR A 33 -8.16 45.28 -10.30
CA TYR A 33 -9.09 44.86 -9.25
C TYR A 33 -9.07 45.65 -7.94
N THR A 34 -10.16 46.38 -7.68
CA THR A 34 -11.15 46.00 -6.66
C THR A 34 -12.44 46.82 -6.86
N GLY A 35 -13.45 46.19 -7.47
CA GLY A 35 -14.84 46.55 -7.19
C GLY A 35 -15.28 45.82 -5.90
N PRO A 36 -16.24 46.35 -5.13
CA PRO A 36 -16.79 45.62 -4.00
C PRO A 36 -17.63 44.46 -4.55
N GLU A 37 -17.63 43.32 -3.87
CA GLU A 37 -18.23 42.03 -4.28
C GLU A 37 -17.31 41.15 -5.15
N GLY A 38 -16.67 40.18 -4.49
CA GLY A 38 -15.96 39.08 -5.17
C GLY A 38 -14.48 39.07 -4.81
N THR A 39 -14.15 38.31 -3.78
CA THR A 39 -12.80 37.78 -3.58
C THR A 39 -12.24 37.34 -4.92
N GLN A 40 -11.22 38.03 -5.43
CA GLN A 40 -10.47 37.58 -6.60
C GLN A 40 -9.85 36.24 -6.22
N SER A 41 -10.54 35.17 -6.57
CA SER A 41 -10.08 33.81 -6.38
C SER A 41 -8.83 33.69 -7.24
N ILE A 42 -7.66 33.69 -6.58
CA ILE A 42 -6.35 33.39 -7.17
C ILE A 42 -6.40 32.02 -7.87
N PHE A 43 -7.39 31.20 -7.52
CA PHE A 43 -7.71 29.92 -8.11
C PHE A 43 -8.69 30.06 -9.30
N SER A 44 -8.33 29.44 -10.42
CA SER A 44 -9.26 29.07 -11.50
C SER A 44 -10.41 28.20 -10.96
N GLU A 45 -11.58 28.23 -11.61
CA GLU A 45 -12.76 27.41 -11.27
C GLU A 45 -12.40 25.92 -11.07
N ARG A 46 -11.51 25.39 -11.92
CA ARG A 46 -11.00 24.02 -11.79
C ARG A 46 -10.18 23.81 -10.52
N SER A 47 -9.30 24.74 -10.17
CA SER A 47 -8.48 24.65 -8.97
C SER A 47 -9.28 24.87 -7.68
N THR A 48 -10.33 25.68 -7.71
CA THR A 48 -11.25 25.84 -6.58
C THR A 48 -12.04 24.57 -6.33
N SER A 49 -12.50 23.90 -7.39
CA SER A 49 -13.16 22.58 -7.29
C SER A 49 -12.21 21.53 -6.70
N LEU A 50 -10.96 21.47 -7.18
CA LEU A 50 -9.94 20.56 -6.64
C LEU A 50 -9.58 20.86 -5.18
N TRP A 51 -9.43 22.14 -4.81
CA TRP A 51 -9.18 22.54 -3.44
C TRP A 51 -10.35 22.16 -2.53
N THR A 52 -11.59 22.37 -2.98
CA THR A 52 -12.79 21.94 -2.27
C THR A 52 -12.81 20.42 -2.07
N GLN A 53 -12.39 19.64 -3.06
CA GLN A 53 -12.28 18.20 -2.95
C GLN A 53 -11.15 17.74 -2.00
N LEU A 54 -10.04 18.47 -1.94
CA LEU A 54 -8.91 18.17 -1.04
C LEU A 54 -9.21 18.53 0.42
N VAL A 55 -9.94 19.62 0.65
CA VAL A 55 -10.34 20.07 1.99
C VAL A 55 -11.59 19.34 2.48
N ALA A 56 -12.36 18.71 1.57
CA ALA A 56 -13.49 17.89 1.96
C ALA A 56 -13.01 16.77 2.91
N PRO A 57 -13.63 16.62 4.09
CA PRO A 57 -13.31 15.52 4.98
C PRO A 57 -13.55 14.21 4.23
N PRO A 58 -12.59 13.27 4.26
CA PRO A 58 -12.75 11.99 3.58
C PRO A 58 -14.02 11.31 4.10
N PRO A 59 -14.80 10.64 3.23
CA PRO A 59 -16.01 9.95 3.66
C PRO A 59 -15.61 8.83 4.63
N LEU A 60 -15.73 9.10 5.92
CA LEU A 60 -15.54 8.10 6.96
C LEU A 60 -16.75 7.20 6.90
N GLN A 61 -16.56 5.95 6.48
CA GLN A 61 -17.58 4.94 6.69
C GLN A 61 -17.82 4.84 8.21
N PRO A 62 -19.09 4.81 8.66
CA PRO A 62 -19.37 4.62 10.08
C PRO A 62 -18.66 3.32 10.53
N PRO A 63 -17.88 3.37 11.62
CA PRO A 63 -17.16 2.19 12.08
C PRO A 63 -18.13 1.05 12.39
N ASP A 64 -17.90 -0.13 11.80
CA ASP A 64 -18.58 -1.37 12.17
C ASP A 64 -18.11 -1.83 13.56
N TRP A 65 -18.61 -1.17 14.61
CA TRP A 65 -18.26 -1.42 16.01
C TRP A 65 -18.48 -2.88 16.41
N VAL A 66 -19.46 -3.55 15.81
CA VAL A 66 -19.74 -4.99 16.01
C VAL A 66 -18.51 -5.84 15.70
N ARG A 67 -17.76 -5.51 14.62
CA ARG A 67 -16.57 -6.23 14.15
C ARG A 67 -15.26 -5.74 14.79
N SER A 68 -15.29 -4.64 15.52
CA SER A 68 -14.09 -3.99 16.09
C SER A 68 -13.33 -4.92 17.04
N ARG A 69 -12.00 -4.98 16.87
CA ARG A 69 -11.10 -5.69 17.79
C ARG A 69 -11.10 -5.06 19.19
N ILE A 70 -11.24 -3.74 19.27
CA ILE A 70 -11.25 -2.99 20.54
C ILE A 70 -12.50 -3.37 21.36
N ARG A 71 -13.69 -3.35 20.74
CA ARG A 71 -14.95 -3.79 21.38
C ARG A 71 -14.82 -5.22 21.92
N ARG A 72 -14.23 -6.12 21.14
CA ARG A 72 -14.02 -7.52 21.54
C ARG A 72 -13.12 -7.64 22.77
N LEU A 73 -11.96 -6.98 22.75
CA LEU A 73 -11.05 -7.00 23.88
C LEU A 73 -11.71 -6.42 25.15
N PHE A 74 -12.50 -5.37 24.99
CA PHE A 74 -13.26 -4.78 26.08
C PHE A 74 -14.35 -5.71 26.63
N LEU A 75 -15.22 -6.28 25.78
CA LEU A 75 -16.28 -7.20 26.22
C LEU A 75 -15.71 -8.47 26.87
N VAL A 76 -14.62 -9.01 26.31
CA VAL A 76 -13.88 -10.12 26.92
C VAL A 76 -13.32 -9.72 28.28
N SER A 77 -12.77 -8.50 28.43
CA SER A 77 -12.30 -8.00 29.73
C SER A 77 -13.42 -7.83 30.77
N LEU A 78 -14.65 -7.56 30.31
CA LEU A 78 -15.86 -7.49 31.16
C LEU A 78 -16.50 -8.87 31.42
N GLY A 79 -15.97 -9.94 30.84
CA GLY A 79 -16.55 -11.29 30.97
C GLY A 79 -17.86 -11.49 30.19
N VAL A 80 -18.19 -10.59 29.26
CA VAL A 80 -19.37 -10.70 28.40
C VAL A 80 -19.05 -11.64 27.24
N PRO A 81 -19.84 -12.72 27.00
CA PRO A 81 -19.64 -13.61 25.87
C PRO A 81 -19.81 -12.84 24.54
N VAL A 82 -18.91 -13.08 23.59
CA VAL A 82 -18.89 -12.41 22.29
C VAL A 82 -19.22 -13.41 21.19
N ASP A 83 -20.27 -13.14 20.41
CA ASP A 83 -20.67 -13.96 19.27
C ASP A 83 -19.63 -13.87 18.14
N LEU A 84 -18.97 -14.99 17.87
CA LEU A 84 -17.91 -15.08 16.86
C LEU A 84 -18.44 -15.05 15.41
N ASP A 85 -19.75 -15.30 15.24
CA ASP A 85 -20.43 -15.39 13.95
C ASP A 85 -20.71 -14.00 13.34
N GLU A 86 -20.79 -12.95 14.16
CA GLU A 86 -21.00 -11.57 13.72
C GLU A 86 -19.69 -10.87 13.25
N ILE A 87 -18.55 -11.39 13.73
CA ILE A 87 -17.22 -10.77 13.60
C ILE A 87 -16.33 -11.43 12.56
N LEU A 88 -16.58 -12.69 12.23
CA LEU A 88 -15.97 -13.30 11.07
C LEU A 88 -16.70 -12.72 9.86
N PRO A 89 -16.01 -12.30 8.78
CA PRO A 89 -16.69 -12.05 7.52
C PRO A 89 -17.51 -13.31 7.26
N ALA A 90 -18.85 -13.18 7.23
CA ALA A 90 -19.77 -14.28 7.07
C ALA A 90 -19.15 -15.24 6.07
N SER A 91 -18.88 -16.47 6.51
CA SER A 91 -18.21 -17.48 5.70
C SER A 91 -19.04 -17.68 4.44
N LYS A 92 -18.82 -16.83 3.45
CA LYS A 92 -19.28 -16.95 2.08
C LYS A 92 -18.36 -17.99 1.45
N GLN A 93 -18.26 -19.15 2.08
CA GLN A 93 -18.15 -20.38 1.33
C GLN A 93 -19.41 -20.36 0.45
N LYS A 94 -19.26 -19.83 -0.76
CA LYS A 94 -20.23 -20.04 -1.82
C LYS A 94 -20.44 -21.55 -1.81
N LYS A 95 -21.57 -22.02 -1.25
CA LYS A 95 -21.93 -23.43 -1.35
C LYS A 95 -21.76 -23.76 -2.82
N LEU A 96 -20.90 -24.73 -3.12
CA LEU A 96 -20.70 -25.20 -4.48
C LEU A 96 -22.05 -25.74 -4.95
N VAL A 97 -22.86 -24.88 -5.56
CA VAL A 97 -24.04 -25.28 -6.29
C VAL A 97 -23.51 -25.77 -7.62
N LEU A 98 -23.26 -27.07 -7.69
CA LEU A 98 -23.05 -27.74 -8.95
C LEU A 98 -24.33 -27.52 -9.77
N PRO A 99 -24.25 -27.10 -11.05
CA PRO A 99 -25.38 -27.13 -11.95
C PRO A 99 -26.01 -28.52 -11.88
N SER A 100 -27.32 -28.60 -11.70
CA SER A 100 -28.08 -29.84 -11.76
C SER A 100 -27.79 -30.54 -13.08
N ILE A 101 -26.87 -31.50 -13.05
CA ILE A 101 -26.67 -32.41 -14.18
C ILE A 101 -27.84 -33.37 -14.08
N HIS A 102 -28.88 -33.15 -14.88
CA HIS A 102 -29.96 -34.10 -15.07
C HIS A 102 -29.39 -35.31 -15.80
N ILE A 103 -28.86 -36.28 -15.05
CA ILE A 103 -28.56 -37.60 -15.58
C ILE A 103 -29.90 -38.32 -15.68
N ALA A 104 -30.49 -38.31 -16.86
CA ALA A 104 -31.59 -39.20 -17.20
C ALA A 104 -31.03 -40.63 -17.31
N SER A 105 -31.02 -41.38 -16.20
CA SER A 105 -31.21 -42.83 -16.19
C SER A 105 -31.30 -43.36 -14.75
N GLU A 106 -32.50 -43.79 -14.36
CA GLU A 106 -32.72 -44.94 -13.47
C GLU A 106 -32.05 -44.94 -12.07
N ARG A 107 -32.41 -44.02 -11.17
CA ARG A 107 -32.73 -44.29 -9.74
C ARG A 107 -33.02 -43.01 -8.93
N SER A 108 -34.15 -43.05 -8.23
CA SER A 108 -34.76 -41.99 -7.42
C SER A 108 -33.90 -41.51 -6.22
N PRO A 109 -34.06 -40.26 -5.73
CA PRO A 109 -33.29 -39.66 -4.63
C PRO A 109 -33.88 -40.01 -3.25
N ARG A 110 -33.02 -40.27 -2.25
CA ARG A 110 -33.41 -40.24 -0.83
C ARG A 110 -32.65 -39.14 -0.10
N PRO A 111 -33.33 -38.13 0.48
CA PRO A 111 -32.78 -37.31 1.54
C PRO A 111 -32.95 -38.08 2.86
N SER A 112 -31.91 -38.17 3.69
CA SER A 112 -32.10 -38.53 5.09
C SER A 112 -31.17 -37.68 5.94
N ALA A 113 -31.78 -36.74 6.65
CA ALA A 113 -31.32 -36.35 7.97
C ALA A 113 -31.42 -37.58 8.89
N ASP A 114 -30.43 -37.80 9.73
CA ASP A 114 -30.61 -37.86 11.19
C ASP A 114 -29.23 -37.99 11.86
N ASP A 115 -29.11 -37.30 12.99
CA ASP A 115 -28.08 -37.47 14.00
C ASP A 115 -28.11 -38.90 14.56
N ARG A 116 -26.94 -39.43 14.97
CA ARG A 116 -26.68 -40.14 16.24
C ARG A 116 -25.48 -41.09 16.15
N ASN A 117 -24.49 -40.78 16.98
CA ASN A 117 -23.68 -41.68 17.82
C ASN A 117 -23.19 -43.02 17.25
N GLY A 118 -21.86 -43.10 17.10
CA GLY A 118 -21.01 -44.08 17.78
C GLY A 118 -21.23 -45.57 17.50
N ALA A 119 -20.29 -46.18 16.75
CA ALA A 119 -19.55 -47.39 17.16
C ALA A 119 -18.72 -47.96 16.00
N LEU A 120 -17.40 -47.92 16.18
CA LEU A 120 -16.42 -48.99 15.95
C LEU A 120 -16.82 -50.14 15.00
N GLY A 121 -16.09 -50.27 13.88
CA GLY A 121 -16.29 -51.39 12.95
C GLY A 121 -15.19 -51.62 11.93
N ARG A 122 -13.92 -51.63 12.37
CA ARG A 122 -12.81 -52.46 11.89
C ARG A 122 -12.90 -53.00 10.44
N VAL A 123 -12.27 -52.31 9.48
CA VAL A 123 -11.80 -52.94 8.23
C VAL A 123 -10.30 -52.77 8.10
N LYS A 124 -9.61 -53.88 8.37
CA LYS A 124 -8.21 -54.18 8.17
C LYS A 124 -7.88 -54.06 6.67
N LYS A 125 -6.97 -53.15 6.29
CA LYS A 125 -6.21 -53.27 5.04
C LYS A 125 -4.76 -52.89 5.32
N GLU A 126 -3.91 -53.90 5.20
CA GLU A 126 -2.46 -53.82 5.25
C GLU A 126 -1.99 -52.87 4.15
N ASN A 127 -1.37 -51.76 4.53
CA ASN A 127 -0.46 -51.04 3.65
C ASN A 127 0.78 -50.63 4.46
N ILE A 128 1.92 -51.12 3.99
CA ILE A 128 3.23 -51.00 4.58
C ILE A 128 3.82 -49.70 4.03
N SER A 129 3.83 -48.64 4.84
CA SER A 129 4.75 -47.51 4.70
C SER A 129 4.85 -46.78 6.04
N THR A 130 5.85 -47.20 6.81
CA THR A 130 6.54 -46.49 7.88
C THR A 130 7.05 -45.14 7.35
N ALA A 131 6.96 -43.98 8.00
CA ALA A 131 6.84 -43.68 9.41
C ALA A 131 6.27 -42.26 9.60
N SER A 132 5.40 -42.11 10.59
CA SER A 132 5.12 -40.84 11.27
C SER A 132 5.31 -41.10 12.76
N VAL A 133 6.22 -40.33 13.38
CA VAL A 133 6.33 -39.85 14.77
C VAL A 133 7.75 -39.24 14.84
N ASP A 134 8.04 -38.07 15.40
CA ASP A 134 7.48 -37.38 16.56
C ASP A 134 7.86 -35.88 16.49
N SER A 135 7.09 -35.05 17.19
CA SER A 135 7.29 -33.61 17.36
C SER A 135 8.11 -33.34 18.62
N SER A 136 9.39 -33.00 18.50
CA SER A 136 10.08 -32.18 19.50
C SER A 136 11.39 -31.61 18.93
N ALA A 137 11.72 -30.38 19.36
CA ALA A 137 12.95 -29.62 19.11
C ALA A 137 12.97 -28.68 17.89
N SER A 138 12.52 -27.44 18.17
CA SER A 138 13.23 -26.20 17.85
C SER A 138 13.91 -26.05 16.48
N LYS A 139 13.20 -25.37 15.59
CA LYS A 139 13.68 -24.19 14.85
C LYS A 139 15.09 -24.31 14.24
N ALA A 140 15.22 -25.14 13.21
CA ALA A 140 16.19 -24.91 12.16
C ALA A 140 15.42 -24.61 10.88
N GLU A 141 15.28 -23.31 10.59
CA GLU A 141 14.83 -22.77 9.32
C GLU A 141 15.62 -23.48 8.20
N ARG A 142 15.06 -24.54 7.62
CA ARG A 142 15.56 -25.12 6.38
C ARG A 142 15.27 -24.08 5.31
N ARG A 143 16.14 -23.07 5.23
CA ARG A 143 16.20 -22.11 4.14
C ARG A 143 16.40 -22.95 2.89
N ARG A 144 15.30 -23.24 2.19
CA ARG A 144 15.36 -23.63 0.79
C ARG A 144 16.30 -22.61 0.16
N LYS A 145 17.44 -23.08 -0.34
CA LYS A 145 18.51 -22.24 -0.90
C LYS A 145 18.00 -21.71 -2.24
N GLY A 146 17.02 -20.83 -2.18
CA GLY A 146 16.57 -20.05 -3.32
C GLY A 146 17.66 -19.04 -3.68
N PRO A 147 17.59 -18.47 -4.89
CA PRO A 147 18.42 -17.34 -5.26
C PRO A 147 18.33 -16.26 -4.17
N PRO A 148 19.42 -15.49 -3.95
CA PRO A 148 19.42 -14.42 -2.95
C PRO A 148 18.22 -13.49 -3.15
N PRO A 149 17.64 -12.96 -2.05
CA PRO A 149 16.52 -12.03 -2.15
C PRO A 149 16.93 -10.81 -2.98
N PRO A 150 15.98 -10.18 -3.70
CA PRO A 150 16.28 -9.01 -4.50
C PRO A 150 16.80 -7.88 -3.59
N PRO A 151 17.84 -7.15 -4.02
CA PRO A 151 18.25 -5.92 -3.35
C PRO A 151 17.08 -4.93 -3.35
N GLN A 152 16.89 -4.24 -2.22
CA GLN A 152 15.74 -3.37 -2.01
C GLN A 152 16.05 -1.94 -2.46
N LEU A 153 15.15 -1.38 -3.26
CA LEU A 153 15.12 0.03 -3.58
C LEU A 153 13.71 0.57 -3.46
N ASP A 154 13.56 1.63 -2.67
CA ASP A 154 12.31 2.36 -2.61
C ASP A 154 12.25 3.37 -3.76
N ILE A 155 11.46 3.01 -4.78
CA ILE A 155 11.26 3.79 -6.01
C ILE A 155 10.63 5.16 -5.71
N SER A 156 9.84 5.27 -4.64
CA SER A 156 9.08 6.48 -4.33
C SER A 156 10.01 7.56 -3.78
N SER A 157 10.84 7.21 -2.78
CA SER A 157 11.83 8.14 -2.23
C SER A 157 12.92 8.49 -3.23
N THR A 158 13.33 7.54 -4.07
CA THR A 158 14.33 7.83 -5.12
C THR A 158 13.80 8.82 -6.14
N PHE A 159 12.54 8.66 -6.57
CA PHE A 159 11.90 9.58 -7.50
C PHE A 159 11.81 11.00 -6.92
N ILE A 160 11.43 11.13 -5.64
CA ILE A 160 11.35 12.43 -4.97
C ILE A 160 12.73 13.12 -4.95
N LEU A 161 13.78 12.37 -4.61
CA LEU A 161 15.14 12.90 -4.52
C LEU A 161 15.67 13.34 -5.90
N CYS A 162 15.38 12.57 -6.96
CA CYS A 162 15.71 12.94 -8.34
C CYS A 162 14.85 14.08 -8.90
N SER A 163 13.65 14.31 -8.35
CA SER A 163 12.74 15.38 -8.77
C SER A 163 13.06 16.74 -8.12
N THR A 164 14.21 16.89 -7.48
CA THR A 164 14.64 18.14 -6.86
C THR A 164 14.72 19.26 -7.91
N THR A 165 13.89 20.29 -7.72
CA THR A 165 13.78 21.43 -8.65
C THR A 165 14.99 22.35 -8.56
N GLU A 166 15.32 23.04 -9.63
CA GLU A 166 16.44 24.00 -9.69
C GLU A 166 16.37 25.09 -8.61
N ALA A 167 15.18 25.61 -8.32
CA ALA A 167 14.98 26.60 -7.25
C ALA A 167 15.32 26.06 -5.85
N ALA A 168 15.15 24.75 -5.62
CA ALA A 168 15.54 24.12 -4.36
C ALA A 168 17.06 23.97 -4.29
N LEU A 169 17.72 23.65 -5.40
CA LEU A 169 19.18 23.54 -5.48
C LEU A 169 19.88 24.88 -5.27
N GLN A 170 19.31 25.99 -5.76
CA GLN A 170 19.85 27.34 -5.55
C GLN A 170 19.81 27.79 -4.08
N ASN A 171 18.92 27.20 -3.28
CA ASN A 171 18.77 27.51 -1.85
C ASN A 171 19.59 26.57 -0.95
N PHE A 172 20.32 25.60 -1.50
CA PHE A 172 21.19 24.73 -0.72
C PHE A 172 22.51 25.43 -0.39
N SER A 173 22.98 25.24 0.83
CA SER A 173 24.36 25.52 1.19
C SER A 173 25.31 24.54 0.49
N ASP A 174 26.60 24.89 0.41
CA ASP A 174 27.60 24.04 -0.25
C ASP A 174 27.74 22.67 0.44
N GLU A 175 27.63 22.64 1.77
CA GLU A 175 27.63 21.39 2.56
C GLU A 175 26.41 20.50 2.25
N GLU A 176 25.23 21.11 2.14
CA GLU A 176 23.98 20.40 1.80
C GLU A 176 24.01 19.89 0.35
N LEU A 177 24.59 20.66 -0.57
CA LEU A 177 24.73 20.26 -1.96
C LEU A 177 25.68 19.07 -2.10
N GLN A 178 26.82 19.09 -1.41
CA GLN A 178 27.74 17.95 -1.37
C GLN A 178 27.08 16.71 -0.74
N ALA A 179 26.31 16.88 0.34
CA ALA A 179 25.55 15.79 0.93
C ALA A 179 24.46 15.24 -0.01
N HIS A 180 23.81 16.11 -0.79
CA HIS A 180 22.82 15.72 -1.80
C HIS A 180 23.44 14.91 -2.94
N ILE A 181 24.58 15.36 -3.47
CA ILE A 181 25.35 14.64 -4.50
C ILE A 181 25.75 13.26 -3.98
N LYS A 182 26.30 13.18 -2.77
CA LYS A 182 26.68 11.90 -2.16
C LYS A 182 25.49 10.95 -2.03
N ARG A 183 24.32 11.44 -1.62
CA ARG A 183 23.09 10.63 -1.56
C ARG A 183 22.67 10.12 -2.95
N LEU A 184 22.77 10.96 -3.98
CA LEU A 184 22.48 10.57 -5.36
C LEU A 184 23.44 9.48 -5.86
N GLU A 185 24.73 9.59 -5.55
CA GLU A 185 25.74 8.59 -5.93
C GLU A 185 25.49 7.23 -5.26
N GLU A 186 25.23 7.22 -3.96
CA GLU A 186 24.87 5.99 -3.24
C GLU A 186 23.59 5.35 -3.78
N LEU A 187 22.62 6.17 -4.18
CA LEU A 187 21.37 5.70 -4.77
C LEU A 187 21.63 5.12 -6.16
N GLN A 188 22.48 5.75 -6.96
CA GLN A 188 22.89 5.26 -8.27
C GLN A 188 23.59 3.90 -8.16
N GLU A 189 24.46 3.70 -7.17
CA GLU A 189 25.12 2.42 -6.92
C GLU A 189 24.10 1.33 -6.61
N ARG A 190 23.19 1.56 -5.65
CA ARG A 190 22.12 0.61 -5.33
C ARG A 190 21.23 0.33 -6.55
N ALA A 191 20.91 1.35 -7.36
CA ALA A 191 20.14 1.20 -8.59
C ALA A 191 20.81 0.25 -9.60
N LYS A 192 22.13 0.36 -9.75
CA LYS A 192 22.92 -0.58 -10.57
C LYS A 192 22.86 -1.99 -10.02
N GLU A 193 23.03 -2.19 -8.71
CA GLU A 193 22.93 -3.52 -8.10
C GLU A 193 21.58 -4.19 -8.35
N VAL A 194 20.49 -3.43 -8.21
CA VAL A 194 19.13 -3.92 -8.46
C VAL A 194 18.91 -4.24 -9.93
N PHE A 195 19.36 -3.37 -10.81
CA PHE A 195 19.30 -3.60 -12.24
C PHE A 195 20.06 -4.88 -12.64
N GLU A 196 21.30 -5.04 -12.19
CA GLU A 196 22.11 -6.24 -12.45
C GLU A 196 21.47 -7.52 -11.90
N TYR A 197 20.88 -7.45 -10.70
CA TYR A 197 20.16 -8.59 -10.13
C TYR A 197 18.99 -9.03 -11.02
N TRP A 198 18.15 -8.07 -11.44
CA TRP A 198 17.00 -8.39 -12.29
C TRP A 198 17.40 -8.80 -13.69
N GLN A 199 18.48 -8.23 -14.23
CA GLN A 199 19.01 -8.64 -15.51
C GLN A 199 19.51 -10.08 -15.49
N LYS A 200 20.32 -10.47 -14.49
CA LYS A 200 20.76 -11.87 -14.31
C LYS A 200 19.56 -12.82 -14.17
N ARG A 201 18.52 -12.38 -13.47
CA ARG A 201 17.30 -13.18 -13.27
C ARG A 201 16.47 -13.31 -14.56
N LEU A 202 16.42 -12.26 -15.36
CA LEU A 202 15.79 -12.26 -16.68
C LEU A 202 16.53 -13.23 -17.63
N GLU A 203 17.86 -13.15 -17.68
CA GLU A 203 18.70 -14.03 -18.51
C GLU A 203 18.54 -15.50 -18.09
N SER A 204 18.54 -15.80 -16.79
CA SER A 204 18.29 -17.15 -16.28
C SER A 204 16.90 -17.66 -16.68
N ALA A 205 15.86 -16.83 -16.54
CA ALA A 205 14.50 -17.22 -16.92
C ALA A 205 14.35 -17.41 -18.43
N LEU A 206 15.10 -16.65 -19.24
CA LEU A 206 15.13 -16.80 -20.69
C LEU A 206 15.81 -18.12 -21.09
N GLY A 207 16.95 -18.45 -20.48
CA GLY A 207 17.61 -19.74 -20.70
C GLY A 207 16.74 -20.94 -20.29
N ASP A 208 16.03 -20.83 -19.15
CA ASP A 208 15.07 -21.86 -18.73
C ASP A 208 13.95 -22.03 -19.77
N LYS A 209 13.42 -20.93 -20.32
CA LYS A 209 12.41 -20.96 -21.37
C LYS A 209 12.92 -21.70 -22.61
N GLU A 210 14.11 -21.36 -23.11
CA GLU A 210 14.70 -22.02 -24.29
C GLU A 210 14.92 -23.52 -24.05
N ALA A 211 15.35 -23.91 -22.85
CA ALA A 211 15.50 -25.31 -22.47
C ALA A 211 14.15 -26.04 -22.48
N PHE A 212 13.09 -25.43 -21.94
CA PHE A 212 11.75 -26.03 -21.99
C PHE A 212 11.23 -26.15 -23.43
N GLU A 213 11.43 -25.14 -24.27
CA GLU A 213 11.04 -25.19 -25.68
C GLU A 213 11.75 -26.36 -26.41
N SER A 214 13.06 -26.52 -26.21
CA SER A 214 13.81 -27.64 -26.78
C SER A 214 13.31 -29.01 -26.29
N VAL A 215 13.01 -29.15 -25.00
CA VAL A 215 12.44 -30.39 -24.43
C VAL A 215 11.07 -30.68 -25.05
N ILE A 216 10.22 -29.67 -25.19
CA ILE A 216 8.89 -29.81 -25.80
C ILE A 216 9.02 -30.23 -27.27
N GLU A 217 9.90 -29.61 -28.04
CA GLU A 217 10.16 -29.99 -29.44
C GLU A 217 10.59 -31.45 -29.56
N ASN A 218 11.53 -31.88 -28.72
CA ASN A 218 11.98 -33.27 -28.67
C ASN A 218 10.83 -34.23 -28.32
N LEU A 219 9.99 -33.88 -27.34
CA LEU A 219 8.83 -34.68 -26.94
C LEU A 219 7.81 -34.80 -28.08
N VAL A 220 7.50 -33.69 -28.75
CA VAL A 220 6.55 -33.64 -29.86
C VAL A 220 7.07 -34.44 -31.05
N ALA A 221 8.36 -34.34 -31.37
CA ALA A 221 8.98 -35.13 -32.43
C ALA A 221 8.91 -36.64 -32.14
N HIS A 222 9.20 -37.05 -30.91
CA HIS A 222 9.09 -38.45 -30.50
C HIS A 222 7.64 -38.96 -30.56
N ALA A 223 6.68 -38.18 -30.06
CA ALA A 223 5.26 -38.55 -30.10
C ALA A 223 4.71 -38.66 -31.53
N LYS A 224 5.12 -37.77 -32.45
CA LYS A 224 4.79 -37.86 -33.87
C LYS A 224 5.37 -39.10 -34.55
N LYS A 225 6.59 -39.51 -34.16
CA LYS A 225 7.25 -40.70 -34.71
C LYS A 225 6.61 -42.03 -34.24
N MET A 226 5.96 -42.02 -33.07
CA MET A 226 5.30 -43.20 -32.49
C MET A 226 3.88 -43.45 -33.00
N ARG A 227 3.34 -42.55 -33.83
CA ARG A 227 2.01 -42.65 -34.44
C ARG A 227 2.11 -42.89 -35.93
#